data_AF-A0A328BF11-F1
#
_entry.id   AF-A0A328BF11-F1
#
_cell.length_a   1.000
_cell.length_b   1.000
_cell.length_c   1.000
_cell.angle_alpha   90.00
_cell.angle_beta   90.00
_cell.angle_gamma   90.00
#
_symmetry.space_group_name_H-M   'P 1'
#
loop_
_entity.id
_entity.type
_entity.pdbx_description
1 polymer ?
#
loop_
_entity_poly.entity_id
_entity_poly.type
_entity_poly.pdbx_seq_one_letter_code
_entity_poly.pdbx_strand_id
1 'polypeptide(L)'
;MKTPDQYLNVPTFQLTYPTGEDVEMVPVVTYDDALRAVETALADAEKYRYLLMRALRRTHDESSMAAASPATGAEVRPLYPDTDLAA
;
A
#
# COMPACT_ATOMS: atom_id res chain seq x y z
N MET A 1 -6.34 -0.48 8.86
CA MET A 1 -5.30 -0.82 9.84
C MET A 1 -5.97 -0.92 11.20
N LYS A 2 -5.55 -1.85 12.06
CA LYS A 2 -6.08 -1.91 13.43
C LYS A 2 -5.72 -0.64 14.19
N THR A 3 -6.61 -0.16 15.03
CA THR A 3 -6.29 0.94 15.95
C THR A 3 -5.35 0.45 17.07
N PRO A 4 -4.56 1.31 17.72
CA PRO A 4 -3.66 0.91 18.80
C PRO A 4 -4.36 0.08 19.89
N ASP A 5 -5.60 0.46 20.25
CA ASP A 5 -6.41 -0.24 21.25
C ASP A 5 -6.72 -1.70 20.87
N GLN A 6 -6.80 -2.00 19.57
CA GLN A 6 -7.08 -3.34 19.07
C GLN A 6 -5.87 -4.28 19.18
N TYR A 7 -4.65 -3.75 19.39
CA TYR A 7 -3.47 -4.58 19.65
C TYR A 7 -3.27 -4.89 21.13
N LEU A 8 -3.78 -4.02 22.01
CA LEU A 8 -3.59 -4.16 23.45
C LEU A 8 -4.40 -5.31 24.07
N ASN A 9 -5.52 -5.74 23.46
CA ASN A 9 -6.31 -6.95 23.80
C ASN A 9 -6.56 -7.20 25.31
N VAL A 10 -6.47 -6.15 26.13
CA VAL A 10 -6.53 -6.17 27.59
C VAL A 10 -7.29 -4.90 28.01
N PRO A 11 -8.08 -4.92 29.09
CA PRO A 11 -8.71 -3.71 29.61
C PRO A 11 -7.65 -2.66 29.96
N THR A 12 -7.75 -1.48 29.35
CA THR A 12 -6.82 -0.37 29.57
C THR A 12 -7.41 0.65 30.56
N PHE A 13 -6.59 1.13 31.47
CA PHE A 13 -6.92 2.29 32.29
C PHE A 13 -6.58 3.56 31.51
N GLN A 14 -7.38 4.61 31.66
CA GLN A 14 -7.09 5.89 31.02
C GLN A 14 -6.60 6.88 32.06
N LEU A 15 -5.49 7.53 31.75
CA LEU A 15 -4.97 8.64 32.52
C LEU A 15 -5.39 9.93 31.83
N THR A 16 -6.10 10.76 32.58
CA THR A 16 -6.57 12.07 32.12
C THR A 16 -5.58 13.12 32.63
N TYR A 17 -4.99 13.88 31.71
CA TYR A 17 -4.17 15.03 32.08
C TYR A 17 -5.07 16.27 32.20
N PRO A 18 -5.16 16.90 33.39
CA PRO A 18 -6.03 18.06 33.60
C PRO A 18 -5.46 19.37 33.03
N THR A 19 -4.30 19.34 32.36
CA THR A 19 -3.48 20.52 32.03
C THR A 19 -3.60 21.02 30.58
N GLY A 20 -4.41 20.40 29.72
CA GLY A 20 -4.58 20.80 28.31
C GLY A 20 -5.92 21.49 28.02
N GLU A 21 -5.98 22.31 26.96
CA GLU A 21 -7.25 22.84 26.40
C GLU A 21 -8.17 21.70 25.92
N ASP A 22 -7.58 20.57 25.50
CA ASP A 22 -8.27 19.33 25.19
C ASP A 22 -7.98 18.26 26.25
N VAL A 23 -9.03 17.59 26.72
CA VAL A 23 -8.92 16.48 27.66
C VAL A 23 -8.33 15.27 26.93
N GLU A 24 -7.00 15.17 26.92
CA GLU A 24 -6.30 14.03 26.33
C GLU A 24 -6.35 12.84 27.29
N MET A 25 -6.96 11.74 26.81
CA MET A 25 -7.04 10.48 27.53
C MET A 25 -5.99 9.52 26.99
N VAL A 26 -5.00 9.20 27.82
CA VAL A 26 -3.87 8.34 27.45
C VAL A 26 -4.01 6.97 28.11
N PRO A 27 -3.95 5.85 27.36
CA PRO A 27 -4.04 4.52 27.94
C PRO A 27 -2.77 4.19 28.75
N VAL A 28 -2.96 3.76 29.99
CA VAL A 28 -1.92 3.22 30.86
C VAL A 28 -1.86 1.72 30.65
N VAL A 29 -0.68 1.25 30.26
CA VAL A 29 -0.41 -0.15 29.94
C VAL A 29 0.83 -0.60 30.68
N THR A 30 0.91 -1.90 30.98
CA THR A 30 2.14 -2.48 31.50
C THR A 30 3.19 -2.54 30.39
N TYR A 31 4.46 -2.63 30.77
CA TYR A 31 5.56 -2.71 29.81
C TYR A 31 5.44 -3.94 28.90
N ASP A 32 5.11 -5.10 29.47
CA ASP A 32 5.02 -6.36 28.72
C ASP A 32 3.87 -6.34 27.71
N ASP A 33 2.72 -5.78 28.10
CA ASP A 33 1.57 -5.64 27.20
C ASP A 33 1.88 -4.66 26.06
N ALA A 34 2.60 -3.57 26.36
CA ALA A 34 3.03 -2.60 25.36
C ALA A 34 3.98 -3.24 24.34
N LEU A 35 4.97 -4.02 24.79
CA LEU A 35 5.89 -4.73 23.91
C LEU A 35 5.14 -5.70 22.99
N ARG A 36 4.25 -6.51 23.55
CA ARG A 36 3.47 -7.47 22.78
C ARG A 36 2.57 -6.80 21.74
N ALA A 37 1.95 -5.67 22.09
CA ALA A 37 1.15 -4.89 21.15
C ALA A 37 2.00 -4.32 20.01
N VAL A 38 3.23 -3.84 20.30
CA VAL A 38 4.15 -3.33 19.28
C VAL A 38 4.63 -4.45 18.35
N GLU A 39 5.03 -5.60 18.88
CA GLU A 39 5.48 -6.75 18.08
C GLU A 39 4.39 -7.25 17.14
N THR A 40 3.14 -7.34 17.64
CA THR A 40 2.01 -7.75 16.80
C THR A 40 1.66 -6.71 15.74
N ALA A 41 1.73 -5.41 16.06
CA ALA A 41 1.54 -4.34 15.10
C ALA A 41 2.62 -4.34 14.01
N LEU A 42 3.88 -4.61 14.36
CA LEU A 42 4.98 -4.74 13.40
C LEU A 42 4.79 -5.94 12.48
N ALA A 43 4.42 -7.11 13.02
CA ALA A 43 4.16 -8.30 12.21
C ALA A 43 3.00 -8.08 11.21
N ASP A 44 1.93 -7.41 11.64
CA ASP A 44 0.83 -7.03 10.76
C ASP A 44 1.31 -6.02 9.69
N ALA A 45 2.10 -5.01 10.06
CA ALA A 45 2.64 -4.02 9.13
C ALA A 45 3.55 -4.63 8.06
N GLU A 46 4.42 -5.58 8.42
CA GLU A 46 5.26 -6.31 7.47
C GLU A 46 4.44 -7.10 6.46
N LYS A 47 3.36 -7.75 6.93
CA LYS A 47 2.42 -8.45 6.06
C LYS A 47 1.74 -7.50 5.08
N TYR A 48 1.31 -6.32 5.54
CA TYR A 48 0.71 -5.32 4.65
C TYR A 48 1.71 -4.75 3.64
N ARG A 49 2.98 -4.52 4.05
CA ARG A 49 4.04 -4.12 3.13
C ARG A 49 4.26 -5.17 2.05
N TYR A 50 4.34 -6.44 2.43
CA TYR A 50 4.48 -7.54 1.46
C TYR A 50 3.29 -7.60 0.49
N LEU A 51 2.07 -7.55 0.99
CA LEU A 51 0.87 -7.59 0.16
C LEU A 51 0.76 -6.37 -0.78
N LEU A 52 1.13 -5.17 -0.32
CA LEU A 52 1.18 -3.97 -1.14
C LEU A 52 2.24 -4.11 -2.24
N MET A 53 3.46 -4.51 -1.89
CA MET A 53 4.55 -4.71 -2.87
C MET A 53 4.19 -5.80 -3.88
N ARG A 54 3.50 -6.86 -3.45
CA ARG A 54 2.99 -7.91 -4.33
C ARG A 54 1.88 -7.40 -5.25
N ALA A 55 0.94 -6.61 -4.74
CA ALA A 55 -0.11 -5.99 -5.53
C ALA A 55 0.48 -5.05 -6.59
N LEU A 56 1.44 -4.20 -6.21
CA LEU A 56 2.15 -3.30 -7.12
C LEU A 56 2.90 -4.06 -8.22
N ARG A 57 3.58 -5.17 -7.89
CA ARG A 57 4.23 -6.02 -8.89
C ARG A 57 3.20 -6.59 -9.86
N ARG A 58 2.09 -7.15 -9.35
CA ARG A 58 1.01 -7.68 -10.19
C ARG A 58 0.38 -6.62 -11.09
N THR A 59 0.15 -5.40 -10.63
CA THR A 59 -0.45 -4.34 -11.45
C THR A 59 0.53 -3.80 -12.50
N HIS A 60 1.83 -3.77 -12.22
CA HIS A 60 2.86 -3.45 -13.21
C HIS A 60 2.99 -4.57 -14.25
N ASP A 61 2.96 -5.84 -13.83
CA ASP A 61 3.00 -6.99 -14.74
C ASP A 61 1.75 -7.04 -15.63
N GLU A 62 0.54 -6.77 -15.10
CA GLU A 62 -0.67 -6.66 -15.93
C GLU A 62 -0.63 -5.45 -16.87
N SER A 63 -0.10 -4.30 -16.43
CA SER A 63 0.10 -3.14 -17.32
C SER A 63 1.14 -3.45 -18.40
N SER A 64 2.17 -4.23 -18.10
CA SER A 64 3.17 -4.69 -19.06
C SER A 64 2.62 -5.76 -20.01
N MET A 65 1.72 -6.63 -19.54
CA MET A 65 1.03 -7.61 -20.40
C MET A 65 -0.03 -6.96 -21.28
N ALA A 66 -0.70 -5.88 -20.82
CA ALA A 66 -1.58 -5.07 -21.65
C ALA A 66 -0.82 -4.30 -22.74
N ALA A 67 0.46 -3.96 -22.49
CA ALA A 67 1.37 -3.43 -23.51
C ALA A 67 1.92 -4.52 -24.46
N ALA A 68 1.94 -5.78 -24.02
CA ALA A 68 2.27 -6.94 -24.85
C ALA A 68 1.02 -7.52 -25.54
N SER A 69 0.23 -6.66 -26.17
CA SER A 69 -0.66 -7.13 -27.23
C SER A 69 0.24 -7.61 -28.37
N PRO A 70 0.06 -8.83 -28.93
CA PRO A 70 0.87 -9.27 -30.06
C PRO A 70 0.66 -8.26 -31.19
N ALA A 71 1.74 -7.60 -31.59
CA ALA A 71 1.76 -6.64 -32.70
C ALA A 71 1.22 -7.35 -33.95
N THR A 72 -0.08 -7.22 -34.17
CA THR A 72 -0.77 -7.81 -35.31
C THR A 72 -0.55 -6.82 -36.44
N GLY A 73 0.42 -7.14 -37.29
CA GLY A 73 0.70 -6.39 -38.52
C GLY A 73 1.46 -5.11 -38.26
N ALA A 74 2.79 -5.15 -38.43
CA ALA A 74 3.51 -3.95 -38.84
C ALA A 74 2.97 -3.55 -40.23
N GLU A 75 2.02 -2.61 -40.27
CA GLU A 75 1.66 -1.96 -41.52
C GLU A 75 2.90 -1.24 -42.04
N VAL A 76 3.51 -1.82 -43.08
CA VAL A 76 4.62 -1.21 -43.80
C VAL A 76 4.07 -0.02 -44.55
N ARG A 77 4.25 1.16 -43.97
CA ARG A 77 3.88 2.42 -44.60
C ARG A 77 4.98 2.84 -45.59
N PRO A 78 4.69 2.99 -46.89
CA PRO A 78 5.70 3.38 -47.86
C PRO A 78 6.24 4.78 -47.54
N LEU A 79 7.56 4.95 -47.75
CA LEU A 79 8.28 6.18 -47.44
C LEU A 79 7.94 7.33 -48.39
N TYR A 80 7.36 7.04 -49.56
CA TYR A 80 6.99 8.02 -50.57
C TYR A 80 5.48 8.00 -50.84
N PRO A 81 4.85 9.17 -51.04
CA PRO A 81 3.46 9.25 -51.46
C PRO A 81 3.30 8.82 -52.93
N ASP A 82 2.20 8.13 -53.26
CA ASP A 82 1.92 7.59 -54.60
C ASP A 82 1.90 8.64 -55.73
N THR A 83 1.82 9.92 -55.37
CA THR A 83 1.91 11.06 -56.28
C THR A 83 3.27 11.20 -56.96
N ASP A 84 4.36 10.73 -56.34
CA ASP A 84 5.72 10.84 -56.90
C ASP A 84 6.06 9.71 -57.87
N LEU A 85 5.24 8.64 -57.93
CA LEU A 85 5.44 7.48 -58.83
C LEU A 85 4.76 7.66 -60.20
N ALA A 86 3.94 8.70 -60.38
CA ALA A 86 3.13 8.92 -61.58
C ALA A 86 3.61 10.07 -62.49
N ALA A 87 4.85 10.55 -62.32
CA ALA A 87 5.46 11.61 -63.13
C ALA A 87 6.62 11.09 -63.98
#